data_AF-A0A8K0XU18-F1
#
_entry.id   AF-A0A8K0XU18-F1
#
_cell.length_a   1.000
_cell.length_b   1.000
_cell.length_c   1.000
_cell.angle_alpha   90.00
_cell.angle_beta   90.00
_cell.angle_gamma   90.00
#
_symmetry.space_group_name_H-M   'P 1'
#
loop_
_entity.id
_entity.type
_entity.pdbx_description
1 polymer ?
#
loop_
_entity_poly.entity_id
_entity_poly.type
_entity_poly.pdbx_seq_one_letter_code
_entity_poly.pdbx_strand_id
1 'polypeptide(L)'
;MSLPLKLALRTRWRSAASTKHPLLNTRRAQYSTQTPNATGSTRPSPSPHAHFYSDLVPGMVPVALLGSAIYLGLRLFQSSLSHEKYLDEARARIDELEAQIDAIRTQQAQATPEPVSGTTSPELPTSRRWWLW
;
A
#
# COMPACT_ATOMS: atom_id res chain seq x y z
N MET A 1 -27.50 -26.89 -14.44
CA MET A 1 -26.59 -27.87 -15.06
C MET A 1 -25.66 -27.14 -16.02
N SER A 2 -24.39 -26.94 -15.65
CA SER A 2 -23.29 -26.68 -16.60
C SER A 2 -21.97 -26.70 -15.84
N LEU A 3 -21.14 -27.71 -16.15
CA LEU A 3 -19.76 -27.86 -15.72
C LEU A 3 -18.86 -27.45 -16.89
N PRO A 4 -17.78 -26.68 -16.68
CA PRO A 4 -16.68 -26.67 -17.63
C PRO A 4 -15.58 -27.65 -17.20
N LEU A 5 -15.32 -28.60 -18.11
CA LEU A 5 -14.20 -29.52 -18.10
C LEU A 5 -12.86 -28.78 -17.99
N LYS A 6 -12.04 -29.17 -17.02
CA LYS A 6 -10.60 -28.90 -17.02
C LYS A 6 -9.86 -30.18 -17.36
N LEU A 7 -9.66 -30.42 -18.66
CA LEU A 7 -8.54 -31.21 -19.14
C LEU A 7 -7.36 -30.26 -19.35
N ALA A 8 -6.28 -30.46 -18.61
CA ALA A 8 -4.95 -30.03 -19.05
C ALA A 8 -3.89 -30.96 -18.45
N LEU A 9 -3.10 -31.49 -19.38
CA LEU A 9 -2.10 -32.54 -19.29
C LEU A 9 -0.96 -32.14 -18.34
N ARG A 10 -0.54 -32.99 -17.40
CA ARG A 10 0.36 -34.15 -17.60
C ARG A 10 1.68 -33.77 -18.28
N THR A 11 2.69 -33.37 -17.50
CA THR A 11 4.13 -33.56 -17.82
C THR A 11 4.96 -33.53 -16.54
N ARG A 12 5.02 -34.68 -15.85
CA ARG A 12 5.98 -34.89 -14.76
C ARG A 12 7.25 -35.49 -15.37
N TRP A 13 8.26 -34.65 -15.56
CA TRP A 13 9.54 -35.06 -16.11
C TRP A 13 10.27 -35.97 -15.12
N ARG A 14 10.46 -37.24 -15.52
CA ARG A 14 11.46 -38.13 -14.95
C ARG A 14 12.83 -37.65 -15.43
N SER A 15 13.77 -37.47 -14.52
CA SER A 15 15.20 -37.50 -14.84
C SER A 15 15.85 -38.48 -13.89
N ALA A 16 16.49 -39.49 -14.48
CA ALA A 16 17.29 -40.49 -13.83
C ALA A 16 18.75 -40.33 -14.28
N ALA A 17 19.63 -40.73 -13.36
CA ALA A 17 21.04 -41.07 -13.52
C ALA A 17 22.03 -39.94 -13.81
N SER A 18 22.96 -39.73 -12.86
CA SER A 18 24.37 -39.66 -13.22
C SER A 18 25.26 -40.10 -12.06
N THR A 19 25.83 -41.28 -12.22
CA THR A 19 26.90 -41.88 -11.44
C THR A 19 28.17 -41.06 -11.57
N LYS A 20 28.74 -40.53 -10.47
CA LYS A 20 30.19 -40.27 -10.35
C LYS A 20 30.62 -40.46 -8.89
N HIS A 21 31.32 -41.56 -8.63
CA HIS A 21 32.21 -41.68 -7.48
C HIS A 21 33.47 -40.84 -7.76
N PRO A 22 33.95 -40.11 -6.76
CA PRO A 22 35.38 -40.02 -6.54
C PRO A 22 35.77 -40.61 -5.19
N LEU A 23 36.95 -41.19 -5.24
CA LEU A 23 37.66 -41.93 -4.21
C LEU A 23 37.93 -41.07 -2.97
N LEU A 24 37.94 -41.75 -1.83
CA LEU A 24 38.70 -41.47 -0.60
C LEU A 24 39.66 -40.26 -0.68
N ASN A 25 39.36 -39.22 0.11
CA ASN A 25 40.41 -38.38 0.67
C ASN A 25 39.97 -37.79 2.02
N THR A 26 39.89 -38.66 3.03
CA THR A 26 39.83 -38.25 4.43
C THR A 26 41.22 -37.73 4.84
N ARG A 27 41.54 -36.49 4.47
CA ARG A 27 42.61 -35.76 5.16
C ARG A 27 42.08 -35.41 6.54
N ARG A 28 42.54 -36.16 7.55
CA ARG A 28 42.54 -35.77 8.95
C ARG A 28 43.03 -34.32 9.04
N ALA A 29 42.11 -33.40 9.32
CA ALA A 29 42.48 -32.11 9.89
C ALA A 29 43.13 -32.43 11.24
N GLN A 30 44.44 -32.22 11.31
CA GLN A 30 45.18 -32.30 12.54
C GLN A 30 44.61 -31.22 13.47
N TYR A 31 43.98 -31.67 14.54
CA TYR A 31 43.60 -30.83 15.66
C TYR A 31 44.89 -30.24 16.21
N SER A 32 45.16 -28.99 15.86
CA SER A 32 46.18 -28.18 16.54
C SER A 32 45.74 -28.05 17.98
N THR A 33 46.55 -28.59 18.88
CA THR A 33 46.38 -28.49 20.32
C THR A 33 46.39 -27.01 20.71
N GLN A 34 45.21 -26.50 21.05
CA GLN A 34 45.05 -25.21 21.70
C GLN A 34 45.86 -25.22 23.00
N THR A 35 46.85 -24.34 23.10
CA THR A 35 47.42 -23.95 24.37
C THR A 35 46.46 -22.95 25.03
N PRO A 36 45.94 -23.23 26.23
CA PRO A 36 45.15 -22.25 26.96
C PRO A 36 46.14 -21.37 27.71
N ASN A 37 46.42 -20.17 27.19
CA ASN A 37 47.03 -19.13 28.00
C ASN A 37 46.05 -17.98 28.17
N ALA A 38 45.84 -17.65 29.43
CA ALA A 38 44.77 -16.83 29.95
C ALA A 38 44.98 -15.33 29.68
N THR A 39 43.94 -14.56 30.01
CA THR A 39 43.88 -13.09 30.18
C THR A 39 43.88 -12.23 28.91
N GLY A 40 42.69 -12.12 28.32
CA GLY A 40 42.30 -11.11 27.33
C GLY A 40 41.01 -11.56 26.68
N SER A 41 40.00 -10.70 26.55
CA SER A 41 38.72 -11.08 25.94
C SER A 41 38.91 -11.48 24.46
N THR A 42 39.16 -12.75 24.18
CA THR A 42 39.34 -13.26 22.82
C THR A 42 37.98 -13.28 22.14
N ARG A 43 37.67 -12.20 21.41
CA ARG A 43 36.51 -12.19 20.51
C ARG A 43 36.67 -13.36 19.53
N PRO A 44 35.63 -14.17 19.29
CA PRO A 44 35.70 -15.22 18.28
C PRO A 44 36.08 -14.58 16.95
N SER A 45 37.09 -15.14 16.28
CA SER A 45 37.53 -14.67 14.96
C SER A 45 36.35 -14.76 14.00
N PRO A 46 35.92 -13.64 13.37
CA PRO A 46 34.78 -13.63 12.46
C PRO A 46 34.99 -14.62 11.30
N SER A 47 33.92 -15.30 10.91
CA SER A 47 33.96 -16.21 9.77
C SER A 47 34.24 -15.43 8.47
N PRO A 48 34.83 -16.06 7.44
CA PRO A 48 35.06 -15.41 6.15
C PRO A 48 33.79 -14.80 5.54
N HIS A 49 32.63 -15.43 5.78
CA HIS A 49 31.33 -14.90 5.36
C HIS A 49 30.91 -13.65 6.15
N ALA A 50 31.25 -13.56 7.44
CA ALA A 50 30.97 -12.37 8.24
C ALA A 50 31.75 -11.15 7.74
N HIS A 51 33.00 -11.33 7.29
CA HIS A 51 33.76 -10.27 6.64
C HIS A 51 33.09 -9.79 5.35
N PHE A 52 32.65 -10.72 4.50
CA PHE A 52 31.95 -10.39 3.25
C PHE A 52 30.71 -9.50 3.48
N TYR A 53 29.87 -9.83 4.46
CA TYR A 53 28.70 -8.99 4.77
C TYR A 53 29.06 -7.69 5.49
N SER A 54 30.12 -7.69 6.31
CA SER A 54 30.58 -6.49 7.02
C SER A 54 31.08 -5.42 6.06
N ASP A 55 31.68 -5.82 4.94
CA ASP A 55 32.17 -4.89 3.91
C ASP A 55 31.05 -4.47 2.95
N LEU A 56 30.09 -5.36 2.66
CA LEU A 56 28.98 -5.11 1.73
C LEU A 56 27.90 -4.19 2.32
N VAL A 57 27.49 -4.42 3.57
CA VAL A 57 26.35 -3.74 4.19
C VAL A 57 26.55 -2.21 4.27
N PRO A 58 27.71 -1.68 4.70
CA PRO A 58 27.94 -0.23 4.73
C PRO A 58 27.82 0.43 3.36
N GLY A 59 28.17 -0.28 2.28
CA GLY A 59 28.01 0.21 0.91
C GLY A 59 26.56 0.25 0.42
N MET A 60 25.67 -0.57 1.00
CA MET A 60 24.24 -0.61 0.64
C MET A 60 23.38 0.40 1.41
N VAL A 61 23.78 0.78 2.61
CA VAL A 61 23.09 1.80 3.43
C VAL A 61 22.80 3.10 2.66
N PRO A 62 23.76 3.74 1.98
CA PRO A 62 23.48 4.99 1.26
C PRO A 62 22.50 4.80 0.10
N VAL A 63 22.52 3.64 -0.58
CA VAL A 63 21.57 3.33 -1.67
C VAL A 63 20.14 3.18 -1.12
N ALA A 64 20.00 2.49 0.01
CA ALA A 64 18.71 2.35 0.68
C ALA A 64 18.16 3.69 1.19
N LEU A 65 19.02 4.55 1.74
CA LEU A 65 18.64 5.91 2.16
C LEU A 65 18.23 6.79 0.97
N LEU A 66 18.96 6.70 -0.15
CA LEU A 66 18.62 7.44 -1.35
C LEU A 66 17.27 6.98 -1.92
N GLY A 67 17.05 5.66 -1.98
CA GLY A 67 15.79 5.09 -2.44
C GLY A 67 14.60 5.49 -1.55
N SER A 68 14.78 5.49 -0.23
CA SER A 68 13.73 5.91 0.71
C SER A 68 13.42 7.40 0.58
N ALA A 69 14.44 8.25 0.47
CA ALA A 69 14.27 9.69 0.29
C ALA A 69 13.49 10.03 -0.99
N ILE A 70 13.85 9.40 -2.12
CA ILE A 70 13.15 9.57 -3.40
C ILE A 70 11.69 9.08 -3.27
N TYR A 71 11.47 7.90 -2.68
CA TYR A 71 10.14 7.35 -2.49
C TYR A 71 9.24 8.26 -1.65
N LEU A 72 9.76 8.76 -0.53
CA LEU A 72 9.05 9.71 0.35
C LEU A 72 8.75 11.02 -0.38
N GLY A 73 9.70 11.54 -1.16
CA GLY A 73 9.51 12.73 -1.98
C GLY A 73 8.38 12.56 -3.01
N LEU A 74 8.42 11.48 -3.78
CA LEU A 74 7.36 11.17 -4.77
C LEU A 74 6.00 10.98 -4.09
N ARG A 75 5.97 10.29 -2.95
CA ARG A 75 4.72 10.03 -2.22
C ARG A 75 4.11 11.31 -1.67
N LEU A 76 4.93 12.24 -1.18
CA LEU A 76 4.46 13.55 -0.73
C LEU A 76 3.89 14.37 -1.90
N PHE A 77 4.60 14.38 -3.03
CA PHE A 77 4.15 15.07 -4.24
C PHE A 77 2.82 14.51 -4.76
N GLN A 78 2.69 13.18 -4.81
CA GLN A 78 1.45 12.51 -5.17
C GLN A 78 0.30 12.89 -4.22
N SER A 79 0.56 12.95 -2.91
CA SER A 79 -0.44 13.36 -1.93
C SER A 79 -0.92 14.79 -2.17
N SER A 80 -0.01 15.73 -2.46
CA SER A 80 -0.35 17.12 -2.75
C SER A 80 -1.25 17.22 -3.98
N LEU A 81 -0.87 16.56 -5.08
CA LEU A 81 -1.65 16.57 -6.31
C LEU A 81 -3.03 15.93 -6.14
N SER A 82 -3.12 14.85 -5.36
CA SER A 82 -4.42 14.22 -5.08
C SER A 82 -5.34 15.12 -4.28
N HIS A 83 -4.79 15.96 -3.39
CA HIS A 83 -5.55 16.88 -2.58
C HIS A 83 -6.08 18.05 -3.40
N GLU A 84 -5.25 18.66 -4.24
CA GLU A 84 -5.66 19.73 -5.16
C GLU A 84 -6.76 19.24 -6.11
N LYS A 85 -6.57 18.05 -6.71
CA LYS A 85 -7.60 17.44 -7.56
C LYS A 85 -8.91 17.23 -6.81
N TYR A 86 -8.86 16.75 -5.56
CA TYR A 86 -10.05 16.56 -4.75
C TYR A 86 -10.78 17.89 -4.46
N LEU A 87 -10.05 18.96 -4.20
CA LEU A 87 -10.63 20.29 -3.99
C LEU A 87 -11.30 20.82 -5.27
N ASP A 88 -10.69 20.61 -6.42
CA ASP A 88 -11.28 21.01 -7.70
C ASP A 88 -12.55 20.21 -8.02
N GLU A 89 -12.53 18.89 -7.79
CA GLU A 89 -13.73 18.05 -7.94
C GLU A 89 -14.84 18.45 -6.96
N ALA A 90 -14.50 18.78 -5.71
CA ALA A 90 -15.47 19.23 -4.72
C ALA A 90 -16.10 20.56 -5.11
N ARG A 91 -15.31 21.52 -5.60
CA ARG A 91 -15.81 22.81 -6.12
C ARG A 91 -16.76 22.60 -7.29
N ALA A 92 -16.38 21.79 -8.27
CA ALA A 92 -17.24 21.49 -9.41
C ALA A 92 -18.59 20.89 -9.00
N ARG A 93 -18.61 20.03 -7.97
CA ARG A 93 -19.87 19.48 -7.43
C ARG A 93 -20.70 20.52 -6.68
N ILE A 94 -20.06 21.44 -5.96
CA ILE A 94 -20.77 22.55 -5.30
C ILE A 94 -21.44 23.42 -6.35
N ASP A 95 -20.71 23.83 -7.39
CA ASP A 95 -21.24 24.68 -8.46
C ASP A 95 -22.43 24.01 -9.16
N GLU A 96 -22.34 22.69 -9.40
CA GLU A 96 -23.44 21.91 -9.97
C GLU A 96 -24.68 21.91 -9.05
N LEU A 97 -24.50 21.69 -7.76
CA LEU A 97 -25.58 21.69 -6.78
C LEU A 97 -26.19 23.09 -6.60
N GLU A 98 -25.38 24.13 -6.62
CA GLU A 98 -25.83 25.52 -6.56
C GLU A 98 -26.68 25.86 -7.78
N ALA A 99 -26.26 25.46 -8.99
CA ALA A 99 -27.05 25.64 -10.20
C ALA A 99 -28.40 24.90 -10.13
N GLN A 100 -28.43 23.68 -9.57
CA GLN A 100 -29.68 22.94 -9.37
C GLN A 100 -30.61 23.64 -8.37
N ILE A 101 -30.06 24.16 -7.26
CA ILE A 101 -30.84 24.91 -6.27
C ILE A 101 -31.44 26.17 -6.90
N ASP A 102 -30.66 26.91 -7.69
CA ASP A 102 -31.15 28.11 -8.36
C ASP A 102 -32.21 27.81 -9.42
N ALA A 103 -32.06 26.70 -10.15
CA ALA A 103 -33.11 26.22 -11.06
C ALA A 103 -34.42 25.89 -10.32
N ILE A 104 -34.35 25.27 -9.15
CA ILE A 104 -35.53 24.97 -8.34
C ILE A 104 -36.16 26.25 -7.79
N ARG A 105 -35.35 27.18 -7.28
CA ARG A 105 -35.82 28.47 -6.75
C ARG A 105 -36.51 29.31 -7.81
N THR A 106 -35.95 29.37 -9.02
CA THR A 106 -36.54 30.10 -10.15
C THR A 106 -37.86 29.48 -10.60
N GLN A 107 -37.95 28.14 -10.64
CA GLN A 107 -39.22 27.45 -10.90
C GLN A 107 -40.29 27.74 -9.83
N GLN A 108 -39.92 27.77 -8.54
CA GLN A 108 -40.85 28.10 -7.46
C GLN A 108 -41.30 29.58 -7.51
N ALA A 109 -40.38 30.48 -7.84
CA ALA A 109 -40.71 31.90 -8.03
C ALA A 109 -41.66 32.11 -9.22
N GLN A 110 -41.48 31.38 -10.32
CA GLN A 110 -42.43 31.42 -11.46
C GLN A 110 -43.76 30.71 -11.17
N ALA A 111 -43.76 29.67 -10.33
CA ALA A 111 -44.97 28.96 -9.92
C ALA A 111 -45.78 29.69 -8.84
N THR A 112 -45.32 30.84 -8.35
CA THR A 112 -46.06 31.69 -7.41
C THR A 112 -46.64 32.91 -8.15
N PRO A 113 -47.81 32.80 -8.81
CA PRO A 113 -48.54 33.96 -9.29
C PRO A 113 -49.33 34.60 -8.12
N GLU A 114 -49.04 35.88 -7.86
CA GLU A 114 -49.87 36.89 -7.19
C GLU A 114 -50.33 36.67 -5.72
N PRO A 115 -50.17 37.68 -4.83
CA PRO A 115 -50.74 37.65 -3.50
C PRO A 115 -52.25 37.90 -3.57
N VAL A 116 -53.06 36.83 -3.56
CA VAL A 116 -54.46 36.94 -3.15
C VAL A 116 -54.52 37.31 -1.67
N SER A 117 -54.73 38.60 -1.42
CA SER A 117 -55.14 39.10 -0.11
C SER A 117 -56.47 38.44 0.26
N GLY A 118 -56.44 37.50 1.21
CA GLY A 118 -57.61 36.74 1.62
C GLY A 118 -57.36 35.89 2.86
N THR A 119 -57.46 36.52 4.03
CA THR A 119 -57.93 36.02 5.33
C THR A 119 -58.15 34.49 5.46
N THR A 120 -57.31 33.80 6.25
CA THR A 120 -57.70 33.11 7.51
C THR A 120 -56.54 32.26 8.09
N SER A 121 -56.38 32.40 9.40
CA SER A 121 -55.57 31.65 10.37
C SER A 121 -56.09 30.20 10.60
N PRO A 122 -55.52 29.35 11.49
CA PRO A 122 -54.19 28.74 11.56
C PRO A 122 -54.25 27.18 11.61
N GLU A 123 -53.31 26.43 11.02
CA GLU A 123 -53.13 25.00 11.38
C GLU A 123 -51.68 24.54 11.14
N LEU A 124 -51.01 24.10 12.21
CA LEU A 124 -49.69 23.45 12.15
C LEU A 124 -49.85 21.99 11.69
N PRO A 125 -49.13 21.53 10.66
CA PRO A 125 -48.76 20.12 10.57
C PRO A 125 -47.38 19.91 11.18
N THR A 126 -47.39 19.21 12.32
CA THR A 126 -46.22 18.58 12.92
C THR A 126 -45.59 17.58 11.94
N SER A 127 -44.53 17.99 11.26
CA SER A 127 -43.68 17.07 10.48
C SER A 127 -42.23 17.49 10.57
N ARG A 128 -41.64 17.25 11.74
CA ARG A 128 -40.20 17.41 12.01
C ARG A 128 -39.62 16.15 12.67
N ARG A 129 -39.78 14.99 12.03
CA ARG A 129 -39.27 13.70 12.56
C ARG A 129 -38.50 12.83 11.57
N TRP A 130 -38.00 13.39 10.47
CA TRP A 130 -37.31 12.60 9.44
C TRP A 130 -35.84 12.97 9.21
N TRP A 131 -35.25 13.84 10.03
CA TRP A 131 -33.84 14.28 9.92
C TRP A 131 -32.94 13.78 11.06
N LEU A 132 -33.23 12.59 11.58
CA LEU A 132 -32.39 11.92 12.59
C LEU A 132 -31.94 10.56 12.04
N TRP A 133 -31.18 10.58 10.95
CA TRP A 133 -30.27 9.51 10.55
C TRP A 133 -29.15 10.07 9.69
#